data_AF-A0A6H1N4V1-F1
#
_entry.id   AF-A0A6H1N4V1-F1
#
_cell.length_a   1.000
_cell.length_b   1.000
_cell.length_c   1.000
_cell.angle_alpha   90.00
_cell.angle_beta   90.00
_cell.angle_gamma   90.00
#
_symmetry.space_group_name_H-M   'P 1'
#
loop_
_entity.id
_entity.type
_entity.pdbx_description
1 polymer ?
#
loop_
_entity_poly.entity_id
_entity_poly.type
_entity_poly.pdbx_seq_one_letter_code
_entity_poly.pdbx_strand_id
1 'polypeptide(L)'
;MEFELWTPVHQAVEANDYEELAALLEAGADPNEVCFGMTLLAHAIELEGDSTLQSGYRLHAALTAIVLAYGADPALISHNKQTPLEIAEEYDHEPAKSLLRRFMGIHEISSPAVRDSG
;
A
#
# COMPACT_ATOMS: atom_id res chain seq x y z
N MET A 1 -26.84 -16.26 -5.50
CA MET A 1 -25.39 -16.06 -5.39
C MET A 1 -25.16 -14.60 -5.69
N GLU A 2 -25.11 -13.78 -4.66
CA GLU A 2 -24.53 -12.45 -4.78
C GLU A 2 -23.03 -12.71 -4.85
N PHE A 3 -22.42 -12.46 -6.01
CA PHE A 3 -20.98 -12.29 -6.04
C PHE A 3 -20.72 -11.07 -5.18
N GLU A 4 -20.08 -11.24 -4.03
CA GLU A 4 -19.66 -10.09 -3.25
C GLU A 4 -18.61 -9.37 -4.11
N LEU A 5 -19.01 -8.24 -4.71
CA LEU A 5 -18.18 -7.45 -5.59
C LEU A 5 -17.35 -6.48 -4.73
N TRP A 6 -16.13 -6.21 -5.18
CA TRP A 6 -15.36 -5.08 -4.67
C TRP A 6 -16.22 -3.80 -4.68
N THR A 7 -16.05 -2.96 -3.67
CA THR A 7 -16.62 -1.60 -3.74
C THR A 7 -16.02 -0.86 -4.94
N PRO A 8 -16.64 0.22 -5.43
CA PRO A 8 -16.12 0.94 -6.60
C PRO A 8 -14.65 1.36 -6.46
N VAL A 9 -14.23 1.80 -5.27
CA VAL A 9 -12.85 2.24 -5.04
C VAL A 9 -11.86 1.07 -4.98
N HIS A 10 -12.26 -0.09 -4.41
CA HIS A 10 -11.44 -1.31 -4.48
C HIS A 10 -11.40 -1.90 -5.90
N GLN A 11 -12.47 -1.77 -6.67
CA GLN A 11 -12.50 -2.21 -8.08
C GLN A 11 -11.52 -1.40 -8.93
N ALA A 12 -11.36 -0.09 -8.66
CA ALA A 12 -10.36 0.74 -9.33
C ALA A 12 -8.92 0.30 -8.99
N VAL A 13 -8.67 -0.09 -7.73
CA VAL A 13 -7.39 -0.71 -7.33
C VAL A 13 -7.18 -2.00 -8.11
N GLU A 14 -8.11 -2.95 -8.07
CA GLU A 14 -8.05 -4.24 -8.77
C GLU A 14 -7.79 -4.09 -10.29
N ALA A 15 -8.38 -3.06 -10.90
CA ALA A 15 -8.21 -2.76 -12.32
C ALA A 15 -6.88 -2.06 -12.68
N ASN A 16 -6.04 -1.69 -11.70
CA ASN A 16 -4.90 -0.77 -11.88
C ASN A 16 -5.31 0.56 -12.54
N ASP A 17 -6.52 1.06 -12.26
CA ASP A 17 -7.06 2.29 -12.84
C ASP A 17 -6.73 3.49 -11.94
N TYR A 18 -5.60 4.14 -12.22
CA TYR A 18 -5.10 5.25 -11.41
C TYR A 18 -6.00 6.47 -11.46
N GLU A 19 -6.54 6.76 -12.64
CA GLU A 19 -7.42 7.90 -12.89
C GLU A 19 -8.75 7.72 -12.17
N GLU A 20 -9.39 6.56 -12.28
CA GLU A 20 -10.65 6.28 -11.59
C GLU A 20 -10.44 6.22 -10.07
N LEU A 21 -9.35 5.61 -9.59
CA LEU A 21 -9.02 5.60 -8.17
C LEU A 21 -8.90 7.02 -7.62
N ALA A 22 -8.14 7.88 -8.29
CA ALA A 22 -7.97 9.28 -7.89
C ALA A 22 -9.30 10.04 -7.92
N ALA A 23 -10.13 9.83 -8.95
CA ALA A 23 -11.44 10.48 -9.07
C ALA A 23 -12.40 10.06 -7.94
N LEU A 24 -12.43 8.78 -7.57
CA LEU A 24 -13.26 8.27 -6.47
C LEU A 24 -12.81 8.82 -5.12
N LEU A 25 -11.50 8.89 -4.87
CA LEU A 25 -10.94 9.48 -3.64
C LEU A 25 -11.20 11.00 -3.58
N GLU A 26 -11.06 11.72 -4.70
CA GLU A 26 -11.41 13.14 -4.78
C GLU A 26 -12.91 13.38 -4.55
N ALA A 27 -13.77 12.47 -5.00
CA ALA A 27 -15.20 12.50 -4.75
C ALA A 27 -15.59 12.15 -3.29
N GLY A 28 -14.63 11.82 -2.44
CA GLY A 28 -14.83 11.59 -1.01
C GLY A 28 -14.98 10.13 -0.60
N ALA A 29 -14.57 9.17 -1.45
CA ALA A 29 -14.39 7.79 -1.00
C ALA A 29 -13.40 7.75 0.18
N ASP A 30 -13.66 6.89 1.17
CA ASP A 30 -12.79 6.77 2.34
C ASP A 30 -11.46 6.10 1.94
N PRO A 31 -10.30 6.77 2.07
CA PRO A 31 -9.01 6.16 1.76
C PRO A 31 -8.65 4.99 2.71
N ASN A 32 -9.37 4.85 3.83
CA ASN A 32 -9.26 3.72 4.77
C ASN A 32 -10.38 2.70 4.62
N GLU A 33 -11.16 2.77 3.54
CA GLU A 33 -12.26 1.85 3.32
C GLU A 33 -11.77 0.40 3.37
N VAL A 34 -12.59 -0.46 3.98
CA VAL A 34 -12.33 -1.89 4.09
C VAL A 34 -13.34 -2.68 3.25
N CYS A 35 -12.86 -3.47 2.30
CA CYS A 35 -13.66 -4.42 1.52
C CYS A 35 -13.01 -5.81 1.57
N PHE A 36 -13.80 -6.86 1.80
CA PHE A 36 -13.30 -8.22 2.07
C PHE A 36 -12.20 -8.30 3.12
N GLY A 37 -12.21 -7.37 4.08
CA GLY A 37 -11.21 -7.28 5.13
C GLY A 37 -9.90 -6.61 4.71
N MET A 38 -9.73 -6.23 3.45
CA MET A 38 -8.58 -5.46 2.98
C MET A 38 -8.86 -3.97 3.11
N THR A 39 -7.89 -3.21 3.59
CA THR A 39 -7.89 -1.76 3.39
C THR A 39 -7.48 -1.46 1.95
N LEU A 40 -7.83 -0.28 1.43
CA LEU A 40 -7.33 0.18 0.13
C LEU A 40 -5.80 0.14 0.03
N LEU A 41 -5.10 0.51 1.10
CA LEU A 41 -3.64 0.48 1.15
C LEU A 41 -3.08 -0.94 1.09
N ALA A 42 -3.68 -1.89 1.82
CA ALA A 42 -3.27 -3.29 1.75
C ALA A 42 -3.51 -3.88 0.35
N HIS A 43 -4.69 -3.66 -0.22
CA HIS A 43 -5.04 -4.13 -1.56
C HIS A 43 -4.08 -3.59 -2.63
N ALA A 44 -3.74 -2.28 -2.58
CA ALA A 44 -2.79 -1.68 -3.50
C ALA A 44 -1.40 -2.32 -3.43
N ILE A 45 -0.87 -2.55 -2.21
CA ILE A 45 0.47 -3.14 -2.02
C ILE A 45 0.49 -4.59 -2.50
N GLU A 46 -0.52 -5.39 -2.15
CA GLU A 46 -0.62 -6.79 -2.57
C GLU A 46 -0.71 -6.90 -4.10
N LEU A 47 -1.57 -6.11 -4.74
CA LEU A 47 -1.74 -6.14 -6.19
C LEU A 47 -0.46 -5.75 -6.94
N GLU A 48 0.22 -4.69 -6.50
CA GLU A 48 1.48 -4.24 -7.10
C GLU A 48 2.59 -5.29 -6.90
N GLY A 49 2.66 -5.90 -5.71
CA GLY A 49 3.59 -6.99 -5.41
C GLY A 49 3.36 -8.22 -6.30
N ASP A 50 2.13 -8.73 -6.34
CA ASP A 50 1.77 -9.93 -7.11
C ASP A 50 1.97 -9.73 -8.62
N SER A 51 1.62 -8.55 -9.13
CA SER A 51 1.82 -8.20 -10.55
C SER A 51 3.27 -8.35 -11.01
N THR A 52 4.25 -8.14 -10.13
CA THR A 52 5.67 -8.31 -10.48
C THR A 52 6.12 -9.76 -10.51
N LEU A 53 5.59 -10.59 -9.61
CA LEU A 53 5.86 -12.02 -9.60
C LEU A 53 5.38 -12.70 -10.88
N GLN A 54 4.29 -12.19 -11.46
CA GLN A 54 3.67 -12.76 -12.66
C GLN A 54 4.27 -12.19 -13.96
N SER A 55 4.61 -10.90 -14.00
CA SER A 55 4.98 -10.22 -15.25
C SER A 55 6.47 -10.01 -15.46
N GLY A 56 7.28 -10.02 -14.40
CA GLY A 56 8.71 -9.72 -14.45
C GLY A 56 9.05 -8.25 -14.77
N TYR A 57 8.05 -7.36 -14.83
CA TYR A 57 8.28 -5.92 -14.97
C TYR A 57 8.77 -5.30 -13.67
N ARG A 58 9.35 -4.09 -13.78
CA ARG A 58 9.80 -3.34 -12.62
C ARG A 58 8.62 -3.03 -11.70
N LEU A 59 8.79 -3.36 -10.42
CA LEU A 59 7.88 -3.00 -9.35
C LEU A 59 7.68 -1.48 -9.26
N HIS A 60 6.43 -1.04 -9.22
CA HIS A 60 6.04 0.35 -8.98
C HIS A 60 5.12 0.44 -7.76
N ALA A 61 4.98 1.64 -7.21
CA ALA A 61 4.12 1.95 -6.08
C ALA A 61 3.13 3.08 -6.41
N ALA A 62 2.55 3.07 -7.61
CA ALA A 62 1.64 4.11 -8.09
C ALA A 62 0.32 4.10 -7.31
N LEU A 63 -0.32 2.93 -7.15
CA LEU A 63 -1.55 2.79 -6.37
C LEU A 63 -1.29 3.14 -4.92
N THR A 64 -0.21 2.56 -4.36
CA THR A 64 0.25 2.84 -2.99
C THR A 64 0.46 4.35 -2.77
N ALA A 65 1.11 5.05 -3.70
CA ALA A 65 1.33 6.49 -3.61
C ALA A 65 0.03 7.30 -3.66
N ILE A 66 -0.91 6.93 -4.53
CA ILE A 66 -2.21 7.60 -4.66
C ILE A 66 -2.98 7.50 -3.34
N VAL A 67 -3.21 6.29 -2.82
CA VAL A 67 -4.03 6.11 -1.60
C VAL A 67 -3.39 6.79 -0.38
N LEU A 68 -2.05 6.75 -0.25
CA LEU A 68 -1.34 7.49 0.81
C LEU A 68 -1.49 9.01 0.66
N ALA A 69 -1.41 9.54 -0.57
CA ALA A 69 -1.58 10.97 -0.82
C ALA A 69 -2.99 11.47 -0.45
N TYR A 70 -4.00 10.61 -0.54
CA TYR A 70 -5.37 10.90 -0.12
C TYR A 70 -5.65 10.59 1.36
N GLY A 71 -4.64 10.16 2.14
CA GLY A 71 -4.75 10.04 3.59
C GLY A 71 -5.07 8.64 4.10
N ALA A 72 -4.78 7.59 3.33
CA ALA A 72 -4.78 6.23 3.87
C ALA A 72 -3.80 6.13 5.04
N ASP A 73 -4.24 5.53 6.14
CA ASP A 73 -3.44 5.35 7.35
C ASP A 73 -2.39 4.24 7.11
N PRO A 74 -1.09 4.58 7.10
CA PRO A 74 -0.03 3.62 6.84
C PRO A 74 0.15 2.58 7.96
N ALA A 75 -0.51 2.75 9.10
CA ALA A 75 -0.49 1.82 10.23
C ALA A 75 -1.74 0.94 10.33
N LEU A 76 -2.76 1.17 9.48
CA LEU A 76 -4.03 0.45 9.58
C LEU A 76 -3.88 -0.99 9.10
N ILE A 77 -4.11 -1.94 10.01
CA ILE A 77 -3.97 -3.37 9.76
C ILE A 77 -5.11 -3.91 8.89
N SER A 78 -4.78 -4.83 7.98
CA SER A 78 -5.77 -5.59 7.21
C SER A 78 -6.29 -6.80 8.01
N HIS A 79 -7.25 -7.55 7.46
CA HIS A 79 -7.85 -8.72 8.10
C HIS A 79 -6.87 -9.85 8.44
N ASN A 80 -5.72 -9.92 7.78
CA ASN A 80 -4.65 -10.88 8.11
C ASN A 80 -3.82 -10.45 9.33
N LYS A 81 -4.21 -9.36 10.00
CA LYS A 81 -3.48 -8.71 11.11
C LYS A 81 -2.09 -8.24 10.72
N GLN A 82 -1.83 -8.11 9.43
CA GLN A 82 -0.61 -7.55 8.90
C GLN A 82 -0.77 -6.03 8.77
N THR A 83 0.29 -5.32 9.15
CA THR A 83 0.48 -3.92 8.81
C THR A 83 0.80 -3.78 7.33
N PRO A 84 0.53 -2.62 6.70
CA PRO A 84 0.94 -2.35 5.33
C PRO A 84 2.45 -2.56 5.10
N LEU A 85 3.29 -2.29 6.11
CA LEU A 85 4.73 -2.50 6.03
C LEU A 85 5.11 -3.98 5.98
N GLU A 86 4.47 -4.82 6.80
CA GLU A 86 4.69 -6.28 6.77
C GLU A 86 4.28 -6.89 5.44
N ILE A 87 3.17 -6.42 4.85
CA ILE A 87 2.74 -6.83 3.50
C ILE A 87 3.81 -6.43 2.48
N ALA A 88 4.28 -5.18 2.51
CA ALA A 88 5.32 -4.71 1.58
C ALA A 88 6.65 -5.47 1.75
N GLU A 89 6.97 -5.95 2.96
CA GLU A 89 8.14 -6.80 3.21
C GLU A 89 7.98 -8.21 2.62
N GLU A 90 6.79 -8.80 2.71
CA GLU A 90 6.48 -10.12 2.14
C GLU A 90 6.70 -10.18 0.62
N TYR A 91 6.33 -9.12 -0.09
CA TYR A 91 6.50 -9.01 -1.56
C TYR A 91 7.85 -8.42 -2.00
N ASP A 92 8.77 -8.15 -1.07
CA ASP A 92 9.99 -7.37 -1.32
C ASP A 92 9.73 -6.03 -2.05
N HIS A 93 8.66 -5.34 -1.66
CA HIS A 93 8.15 -4.14 -2.31
C HIS A 93 8.87 -2.87 -1.84
N GLU A 94 10.13 -2.72 -2.27
CA GLU A 94 10.99 -1.58 -1.88
C GLU A 94 10.38 -0.19 -2.12
N PRO A 95 9.72 0.09 -3.25
CA PRO A 95 9.01 1.35 -3.43
C PRO A 95 7.91 1.59 -2.37
N ALA A 96 7.08 0.59 -2.07
CA ALA A 96 6.05 0.71 -1.04
C ALA A 96 6.65 0.86 0.37
N LYS A 97 7.66 0.05 0.73
CA LYS A 97 8.41 0.16 2.00
C LYS A 97 8.91 1.60 2.22
N SER A 98 9.49 2.19 1.18
CA SER A 98 10.02 3.56 1.22
C SER A 98 8.92 4.61 1.44
N LEU A 99 7.78 4.48 0.77
CA LEU A 99 6.63 5.39 0.95
C LEU A 99 6.05 5.27 2.36
N LEU A 100 5.80 4.06 2.84
CA LEU A 100 5.25 3.81 4.17
C LEU A 100 6.14 4.40 5.27
N ARG A 101 7.45 4.13 5.24
CA ARG A 101 8.40 4.72 6.20
C ARG A 101 8.36 6.25 6.19
N ARG A 102 8.25 6.87 5.02
CA ARG A 102 8.13 8.33 4.89
C ARG A 102 6.84 8.86 5.49
N PHE A 103 5.69 8.25 5.22
CA PHE A 103 4.40 8.69 5.74
C PHE A 103 4.26 8.43 7.26
N MET A 104 4.90 7.39 7.78
CA MET A 104 4.93 7.09 9.22
C MET A 104 5.95 7.94 9.99
N GLY A 105 6.78 8.74 9.31
CA GLY A 105 7.89 9.47 9.95
C GLY A 105 8.99 8.56 10.51
N ILE A 106 9.03 7.29 10.07
CA ILE A 106 10.06 6.32 10.46
C ILE A 106 11.29 6.63 9.61
N HIS A 107 12.09 7.58 10.07
CA HIS A 107 13.44 7.73 9.56
C HIS A 107 14.26 6.55 10.08
N GLU A 108 14.78 5.71 9.17
CA GLU A 108 15.83 4.76 9.52
C GLU A 108 16.96 5.54 10.19
N ILE A 109 17.04 5.41 11.51
CA ILE A 109 18.18 5.93 12.26
C ILE A 109 19.34 5.04 11.86
N SER A 110 20.11 5.45 10.85
CA SER A 110 21.45 4.93 10.62
C SER A 110 22.21 5.06 11.93
N SER A 111 22.44 3.91 12.56
CA SER A 111 23.21 3.80 13.79
C SER A 111 24.61 4.40 13.55
N PRO A 112 25.04 5.48 14.23
CA PRO A 112 26.39 5.97 14.06
C PRO A 112 27.34 4.98 14.74
N ALA A 113 28.33 4.56 13.94
CA ALA A 113 29.43 3.69 14.26
C ALA A 113 29.88 3.74 15.73
N VAL A 114 30.11 2.55 16.27
CA VAL A 114 30.95 2.31 17.44
C VAL A 114 32.21 3.18 17.36
N ARG A 115 32.34 4.12 18.29
CA ARG A 115 33.62 4.78 18.55
C ARG A 115 34.47 3.76 19.29
N ASP A 116 35.26 3.00 18.54
CA ASP A 116 36.35 2.26 19.13
C ASP A 116 37.47 3.25 19.46
N SER A 117 37.85 3.23 20.72
CA SER A 117 38.84 4.08 21.36
C SER A 117 40.25 3.62 21.03
N GLY A 118 41.08 4.55 20.54
CA GLY A 118 42.53 4.43 20.42
C GLY A 118 43.18 5.79 20.51
#